data_AF-A0A968WFL4-F1
#
_entry.id   AF-A0A968WFL4-F1
#
_cell.length_a   1.000
_cell.length_b   1.000
_cell.length_c   1.000
_cell.angle_alpha   90.00
_cell.angle_beta   90.00
_cell.angle_gamma   90.00
#
_symmetry.space_group_name_H-M   'P 1'
#
loop_
_entity.id
_entity.type
_entity.pdbx_description
1 polymer ?
#
loop_
_entity_poly.entity_id
_entity_poly.type
_entity_poly.pdbx_seq_one_letter_code
_entity_poly.pdbx_strand_id
1 'polypeptide(L)'
;MSCAQAVADGFDTILAAGGDGTVYQMVNGVMSAPDAAPPVLGVIPIGGGNDFARSLAIDARPATISRILESKKLQPVDVGLVRYEGKGGTQQRYFINVVDLGMGPHVVRNVTNSRRTFGPGVAYYGAIIKTFYQYRMMNVTAQSAGWQWQGKLRSMALAIGKYYGHGLCVAPDAILDAAS
;
A
#
# COMPACT_ATOMS: atom_id res chain seq x y z
N MET A 1 -10.81 -2.60 -19.58
CA MET A 1 -10.47 -1.16 -19.52
C MET A 1 -9.43 -0.97 -18.42
N SER A 2 -8.35 -0.22 -18.66
CA SER A 2 -7.39 0.13 -17.61
C SER A 2 -7.86 1.37 -16.85
N CYS A 3 -7.36 1.62 -15.64
CA CYS A 3 -7.74 2.82 -14.90
C CYS A 3 -7.22 4.10 -15.58
N ALA A 4 -6.05 4.04 -16.25
CA ALA A 4 -5.57 5.15 -17.08
C ALA A 4 -6.53 5.45 -18.24
N GLN A 5 -7.10 4.41 -18.88
CA GLN A 5 -8.10 4.60 -19.92
C GLN A 5 -9.39 5.20 -19.35
N ALA A 6 -9.86 4.74 -18.19
CA ALA A 6 -11.04 5.32 -17.55
C ALA A 6 -10.85 6.81 -17.21
N VAL A 7 -9.65 7.22 -16.79
CA VAL A 7 -9.32 8.64 -16.61
C VAL A 7 -9.37 9.39 -17.95
N ALA A 8 -8.76 8.84 -19.01
CA ALA A 8 -8.77 9.45 -20.33
C ALA A 8 -10.18 9.57 -20.94
N ASP A 9 -11.06 8.61 -20.62
CA ASP A 9 -12.45 8.58 -21.05
C ASP A 9 -13.35 9.52 -20.20
N GLY A 10 -12.80 10.22 -19.20
CA GLY A 10 -13.50 11.22 -18.40
C GLY A 10 -14.43 10.64 -17.34
N PHE A 11 -14.15 9.44 -16.83
CA PHE A 11 -14.92 8.89 -15.71
C PHE A 11 -14.64 9.69 -14.43
N ASP A 12 -15.69 10.08 -13.71
CA ASP A 12 -15.56 10.86 -12.46
C ASP A 12 -15.31 9.98 -11.22
N THR A 13 -15.52 8.67 -11.33
CA THR A 13 -15.39 7.73 -10.21
C THR A 13 -14.91 6.36 -10.68
N ILE A 14 -13.97 5.77 -9.94
CA ILE A 14 -13.45 4.42 -10.18
C ILE A 14 -13.53 3.62 -8.87
N LEU A 15 -14.15 2.44 -8.94
CA LEU A 15 -14.27 1.52 -7.80
C LEU A 15 -13.37 0.30 -7.98
N ALA A 16 -12.48 0.06 -7.02
CA ALA A 16 -11.68 -1.16 -6.93
C ALA A 16 -12.38 -2.18 -6.02
N ALA A 17 -12.90 -3.27 -6.61
CA ALA A 17 -13.37 -4.43 -5.88
C ALA A 17 -12.27 -5.48 -5.80
N GLY A 18 -11.63 -5.61 -4.63
CA GLY A 18 -10.49 -6.51 -4.46
C GLY A 18 -9.76 -6.32 -3.14
N GLY A 19 -8.50 -6.77 -3.12
CA GLY A 19 -7.56 -6.53 -2.03
C GLY A 19 -6.58 -5.42 -2.31
N ASP A 20 -5.54 -5.29 -1.48
CA ASP A 20 -4.55 -4.21 -1.57
C ASP A 20 -3.84 -4.15 -2.93
N GLY A 21 -3.63 -5.30 -3.60
CA GLY A 21 -3.07 -5.34 -4.95
C GLY A 21 -3.96 -4.70 -6.02
N THR A 22 -5.28 -4.85 -5.91
CA THR A 22 -6.25 -4.22 -6.82
C THR A 22 -6.27 -2.71 -6.59
N VAL A 23 -6.27 -2.28 -5.34
CA VAL A 23 -6.21 -0.86 -4.98
C VAL A 23 -4.89 -0.24 -5.45
N TYR A 24 -3.76 -0.95 -5.29
CA TYR A 24 -2.45 -0.54 -5.78
C TYR A 24 -2.44 -0.32 -7.30
N GLN A 25 -3.03 -1.24 -8.07
CA GLN A 25 -3.15 -1.11 -9.54
C GLN A 25 -4.04 0.07 -9.93
N MET A 26 -5.17 0.27 -9.25
CA MET A 26 -6.05 1.41 -9.47
C MET A 26 -5.32 2.72 -9.28
N VAL A 27 -4.67 2.92 -8.13
CA VAL A 27 -3.94 4.17 -7.83
C VAL A 27 -2.83 4.41 -8.83
N ASN A 28 -1.99 3.42 -9.12
CA ASN A 28 -0.90 3.62 -10.08
C ASN A 28 -1.43 3.91 -11.49
N GLY A 29 -2.54 3.30 -11.90
CA GLY A 29 -3.17 3.58 -13.19
C GLY A 29 -3.75 4.99 -13.27
N VAL A 30 -4.41 5.46 -12.21
CA VAL A 30 -5.00 6.80 -12.14
C VAL A 30 -3.91 7.88 -12.07
N MET A 31 -2.96 7.73 -11.17
CA MET A 31 -1.91 8.73 -10.94
C MET A 31 -0.86 8.79 -12.06
N SER A 32 -0.83 7.80 -12.96
CA SER A 32 0.03 7.82 -14.15
C SER A 32 -0.69 8.36 -15.39
N ALA A 33 -1.98 8.67 -15.30
CA ALA A 33 -2.72 9.29 -16.40
C ALA A 33 -2.32 10.78 -16.50
N PRO A 34 -1.92 11.27 -17.68
CA PRO A 34 -1.53 12.67 -17.87
C PRO A 34 -2.74 13.62 -17.83
N ASP A 35 -2.52 14.79 -17.22
CA ASP A 35 -3.30 16.04 -17.39
C ASP A 35 -4.82 15.99 -17.13
N ALA A 36 -5.30 15.04 -16.33
CA ALA A 36 -6.68 14.98 -15.85
C ALA A 36 -6.74 15.10 -14.33
N ALA A 37 -7.74 15.82 -13.82
CA ALA A 37 -8.06 15.76 -12.39
C ALA A 37 -8.38 14.29 -12.02
N PRO A 38 -7.79 13.74 -10.94
CA PRO A 38 -8.01 12.35 -10.60
C PRO A 38 -9.49 12.14 -10.22
N PRO A 39 -10.13 11.06 -10.71
CA PRO A 39 -11.48 10.71 -10.30
C PRO A 39 -11.54 10.37 -8.82
N VAL A 40 -12.76 10.37 -8.27
CA VAL A 40 -13.03 9.80 -6.96
C VAL A 40 -12.69 8.31 -6.98
N LEU A 41 -11.90 7.87 -6.01
CA LEU A 41 -11.54 6.46 -5.86
C LEU A 41 -12.33 5.82 -4.73
N GLY A 42 -12.94 4.67 -5.00
CA GLY A 42 -13.63 3.87 -3.98
C GLY A 42 -13.06 2.46 -3.89
N VAL A 43 -13.18 1.87 -2.70
CA VAL A 43 -12.65 0.53 -2.39
C VAL A 43 -13.76 -0.35 -1.87
N ILE A 44 -13.95 -1.51 -2.49
CA ILE A 44 -14.84 -2.58 -2.04
C ILE A 44 -13.94 -3.75 -1.56
N PRO A 45 -13.77 -3.94 -0.24
CA PRO A 45 -12.74 -4.81 0.32
C PRO A 45 -13.13 -6.30 0.29
N ILE A 46 -13.06 -6.92 -0.90
CA ILE A 46 -13.32 -8.36 -1.09
C ILE A 46 -12.04 -9.20 -1.14
N GLY A 47 -10.88 -8.62 -0.80
CA GLY A 47 -9.59 -9.30 -0.72
C GLY A 47 -9.30 -9.93 0.66
N GLY A 48 -8.11 -10.53 0.79
CA GLY A 48 -7.69 -11.20 2.02
C GLY A 48 -7.05 -10.30 3.09
N GLY A 49 -6.34 -9.24 2.70
CA GLY A 49 -5.68 -8.29 3.63
C GLY A 49 -6.56 -7.07 3.90
N ASN A 50 -6.83 -6.30 2.85
CA ASN A 50 -7.66 -5.08 2.85
C ASN A 50 -7.13 -4.04 3.85
N ASP A 51 -5.82 -3.93 3.98
CA ASP A 51 -5.16 -3.07 4.96
C ASP A 51 -5.45 -1.58 4.72
N PHE A 52 -5.50 -1.17 3.45
CA PHE A 52 -5.88 0.19 3.10
C PHE A 52 -7.34 0.49 3.44
N ALA A 53 -8.27 -0.42 3.10
CA ALA A 53 -9.68 -0.27 3.46
C ALA A 53 -9.87 -0.23 4.99
N ARG A 54 -9.11 -1.03 5.74
CA ARG A 54 -9.07 -0.99 7.20
C ARG A 54 -8.59 0.37 7.74
N SER A 55 -7.60 0.98 7.09
CA SER A 55 -7.13 2.33 7.43
C SER A 55 -8.21 3.40 7.19
N LEU A 56 -9.10 3.18 6.22
CA LEU A 56 -10.29 4.01 5.96
C LEU A 56 -11.51 3.65 6.84
N ALA A 57 -11.37 2.70 7.75
CA ALA A 57 -12.48 2.11 8.52
C ALA A 57 -13.62 1.53 7.65
N ILE A 58 -13.27 0.99 6.49
CA ILE A 58 -14.17 0.31 5.55
C ILE A 58 -14.06 -1.20 5.74
N ASP A 59 -15.21 -1.87 5.88
CA ASP A 59 -15.32 -3.33 5.95
C ASP A 59 -16.18 -3.92 4.83
N ALA A 60 -16.20 -5.25 4.75
CA ALA A 60 -16.87 -5.99 3.68
C ALA A 60 -18.37 -6.24 3.93
N ARG A 61 -18.98 -5.64 4.97
CA ARG A 61 -20.40 -5.87 5.25
C ARG A 61 -21.25 -5.27 4.13
N PRO A 62 -22.33 -5.94 3.67
CA PRO A 62 -23.20 -5.41 2.62
C PRO A 62 -23.70 -3.99 2.91
N ALA A 63 -24.06 -3.69 4.16
CA ALA A 63 -24.48 -2.36 4.58
C ALA A 63 -23.40 -1.28 4.36
N THR A 64 -22.13 -1.61 4.60
CA THR A 64 -20.99 -0.71 4.36
C THR A 64 -20.80 -0.47 2.87
N ILE A 65 -20.91 -1.52 2.05
CA ILE A 65 -20.80 -1.43 0.59
C ILE A 65 -21.94 -0.58 0.01
N SER A 66 -23.20 -0.83 0.41
CA SER A 66 -24.35 0.00 0.02
C SER A 66 -24.11 1.46 0.37
N ARG A 67 -23.63 1.74 1.58
CA ARG A 67 -23.30 3.10 1.99
C ARG A 67 -22.21 3.73 1.13
N ILE A 68 -21.18 3.00 0.71
CA ILE A 68 -20.14 3.53 -0.19
C ILE A 68 -20.74 3.93 -1.54
N LEU A 69 -21.65 3.10 -2.08
CA LEU A 69 -22.29 3.35 -3.37
C LEU A 69 -23.30 4.52 -3.32
N GLU A 70 -23.93 4.75 -2.16
CA GLU A 70 -24.94 5.81 -1.97
C GLU A 70 -24.33 7.13 -1.44
N SER A 71 -23.15 7.07 -0.83
CA SER A 71 -22.53 8.20 -0.15
C SER A 71 -21.83 9.16 -1.12
N LYS A 72 -22.05 10.46 -0.93
CA LYS A 72 -21.25 11.53 -1.53
C LYS A 72 -20.13 12.05 -0.62
N LYS A 73 -19.92 11.41 0.54
CA LYS A 73 -18.86 11.81 1.48
C LYS A 73 -17.51 11.42 0.89
N LEU A 74 -16.75 12.43 0.49
CA LEU A 74 -15.37 12.29 0.05
C LEU A 74 -14.44 12.62 1.22
N GLN A 75 -13.28 11.97 1.24
CA GLN A 75 -12.19 12.31 2.13
C GLN A 75 -10.91 12.41 1.30
N PRO A 76 -10.09 13.44 1.50
CA PRO A 76 -8.77 13.50 0.88
C PRO A 76 -7.90 12.35 1.42
N VAL A 77 -7.01 11.85 0.56
CA VAL A 77 -5.99 10.86 0.93
C VAL A 77 -4.71 11.21 0.20
N ASP A 78 -3.61 11.31 0.94
CA ASP A 78 -2.28 11.52 0.43
C ASP A 78 -1.83 10.31 -0.39
N VAL A 79 -1.15 10.60 -1.50
CA VAL A 79 -0.52 9.58 -2.33
C VAL A 79 0.98 9.87 -2.37
N GLY A 80 1.76 8.90 -1.90
CA GLY A 80 3.21 8.99 -1.94
C GLY A 80 3.74 8.55 -3.31
N LEU A 81 4.87 9.14 -3.71
CA LEU A 81 5.61 8.78 -4.92
C LEU A 81 7.01 8.31 -4.53
N VAL A 82 7.37 7.09 -4.90
CA VAL A 82 8.74 6.58 -4.77
C VAL A 82 9.40 6.62 -6.13
N ARG A 83 10.60 7.20 -6.19
CA ARG A 83 11.52 7.09 -7.34
C ARG A 83 12.71 6.23 -6.96
N TYR A 84 13.10 5.31 -7.83
CA TYR A 84 14.22 4.40 -7.59
C TYR A 84 14.90 4.00 -8.89
N GLU A 85 16.19 3.70 -8.83
CA GLU A 85 16.94 3.18 -9.97
C GLU A 85 16.65 1.69 -10.16
N GLY A 86 16.16 1.32 -11.34
CA GLY A 86 15.83 -0.05 -11.72
C GLY A 86 16.56 -0.53 -12.95
N LYS A 87 16.26 -1.76 -13.40
CA LYS A 87 16.71 -2.26 -14.70
C LYS A 87 16.03 -1.42 -15.78
N GLY A 88 16.81 -0.60 -16.50
CA GLY A 88 16.29 0.32 -17.53
C GLY A 88 16.20 1.79 -17.10
N GLY A 89 16.83 2.16 -15.97
CA GLY A 89 16.93 3.55 -15.51
C GLY A 89 15.96 3.89 -14.37
N THR A 90 15.74 5.19 -14.16
CA THR A 90 14.86 5.70 -13.10
C THR A 90 13.42 5.24 -13.29
N GLN A 91 12.87 4.58 -12.29
CA GLN A 91 11.48 4.14 -12.21
C GLN A 91 10.74 4.95 -11.14
N GLN A 92 9.42 5.04 -11.27
CA GLN A 92 8.57 5.65 -10.26
C GLN A 92 7.31 4.81 -9.99
N ARG A 93 6.84 4.81 -8.74
CA ARG A 93 5.63 4.11 -8.30
C ARG A 93 4.89 4.90 -7.23
N TYR A 94 3.57 4.87 -7.31
CA TYR A 94 2.69 5.49 -6.32
C TYR A 94 2.31 4.49 -5.23
N PHE A 95 2.13 4.98 -3.99
CA PHE A 95 1.68 4.20 -2.86
C PHE A 95 0.72 5.02 -1.97
N ILE A 96 -0.18 4.32 -1.29
CA ILE A 96 -1.21 4.89 -0.41
C ILE A 96 -1.19 4.28 1.00
N ASN A 97 -0.29 3.33 1.23
CA ASN A 97 -0.25 2.59 2.48
C ASN A 97 1.17 2.60 3.05
N VAL A 98 2.01 1.63 2.71
CA VAL A 98 3.38 1.53 3.24
C VAL A 98 4.36 1.13 2.15
N VAL A 99 5.54 1.76 2.19
CA VAL A 99 6.74 1.35 1.45
C VAL A 99 7.74 0.81 2.45
N ASP A 100 8.21 -0.44 2.24
CA ASP A 100 9.29 -1.03 3.02
C ASP A 100 10.59 -1.01 2.22
N LEU A 101 11.66 -0.51 2.85
CA LEU A 101 13.02 -0.53 2.36
C LEU A 101 13.85 -1.53 3.16
N GLY A 102 14.23 -2.62 2.49
CA GLY A 102 15.06 -3.70 3.00
C GLY A 102 14.60 -5.09 2.55
N MET A 103 13.33 -5.44 2.82
CA MET A 103 12.89 -6.84 2.91
C MET A 103 12.19 -7.41 1.65
N GLY A 104 11.91 -6.58 0.63
CA GLY A 104 11.07 -6.97 -0.51
C GLY A 104 11.49 -8.21 -1.32
N PRO A 105 12.78 -8.38 -1.70
CA PRO A 105 13.15 -9.46 -2.64
C PRO A 105 13.24 -10.88 -2.06
N HIS A 106 13.33 -11.05 -0.73
CA HIS A 106 13.54 -12.37 -0.10
C HIS A 106 12.27 -12.99 0.51
N VAL A 107 11.23 -12.20 0.79
CA VAL A 107 9.96 -12.68 1.41
C VAL A 107 9.18 -13.59 0.45
N VAL A 108 9.19 -13.32 -0.86
CA VAL A 108 8.46 -14.14 -1.85
C VAL A 108 9.05 -15.54 -2.00
N ARG A 109 10.37 -15.72 -1.76
CA ARG A 109 11.04 -17.01 -1.96
C ARG A 109 10.81 -18.00 -0.80
N ASN A 110 10.57 -17.52 0.42
CA ASN A 110 10.38 -18.38 1.58
C ASN A 110 8.93 -18.86 1.77
N VAL A 111 7.93 -18.14 1.27
CA VAL A 111 6.51 -18.56 1.35
C VAL A 111 6.24 -19.82 0.53
N THR A 112 7.02 -20.09 -0.52
CA THR A 112 6.86 -21.29 -1.35
C THR A 112 7.41 -22.57 -0.68
N ASN A 113 8.24 -22.44 0.37
CA ASN A 113 8.97 -23.56 0.98
C ASN A 113 8.51 -23.94 2.41
N SER A 114 7.61 -23.19 3.05
CA SER A 114 7.14 -23.56 4.40
C SER A 114 5.94 -24.50 4.35
N ARG A 115 6.13 -25.72 4.87
CA ARG A 115 5.11 -26.77 5.02
C ARG A 115 3.82 -26.22 5.67
N ARG A 116 2.69 -26.55 5.05
CA ARG A 116 1.30 -26.28 5.48
C ARG A 116 0.95 -26.98 6.80
N THR A 117 1.45 -26.51 7.94
CA THR A 117 1.12 -27.12 9.25
C THR A 117 0.36 -26.20 10.22
N PHE A 118 0.21 -24.91 9.92
CA PHE A 118 -0.61 -23.99 10.72
C PHE A 118 -1.40 -23.04 9.83
N GLY A 119 -2.55 -22.56 10.32
CA GLY A 119 -3.54 -21.81 9.54
C GLY A 119 -2.93 -20.66 8.71
N PRO A 120 -3.55 -20.32 7.55
CA PRO A 120 -2.93 -19.51 6.49
C PRO A 120 -2.43 -18.13 6.94
N GLY A 121 -3.03 -17.51 7.97
CA GLY A 121 -2.56 -16.24 8.52
C GLY A 121 -1.30 -16.34 9.39
N VAL A 122 -1.22 -17.31 10.30
CA VAL A 122 -0.12 -17.41 11.29
C VAL A 122 1.20 -17.81 10.64
N ALA A 123 1.16 -18.68 9.63
CA ALA A 123 2.34 -19.07 8.86
C ALA A 123 2.92 -17.87 8.08
N TYR A 124 2.06 -16.98 7.60
CA TYR A 124 2.45 -15.75 6.89
C TYR A 124 3.13 -14.75 7.84
N TYR A 125 2.56 -14.50 9.01
CA TYR A 125 3.18 -13.65 10.04
C TYR A 125 4.51 -14.20 10.55
N GLY A 126 4.58 -15.51 10.80
CA GLY A 126 5.81 -16.18 11.22
C GLY A 126 6.92 -16.07 10.16
N ALA A 127 6.58 -16.15 8.88
CA ALA A 127 7.53 -15.98 7.78
C ALA A 127 8.05 -14.54 7.65
N ILE A 128 7.17 -13.54 7.81
CA ILE A 128 7.57 -12.12 7.81
C ILE A 128 8.50 -11.82 8.99
N ILE A 129 8.12 -12.21 10.21
CA ILE A 129 8.93 -11.97 11.42
C ILE A 129 10.26 -12.73 11.35
N LYS A 130 10.26 -13.98 10.88
CA LYS A 130 11.50 -14.76 10.74
C LYS A 130 12.44 -14.16 9.69
N THR A 131 11.90 -13.67 8.57
CA THR A 131 12.69 -13.02 7.52
C THR A 131 13.25 -11.67 8.01
N PHE A 132 12.47 -10.93 8.82
CA PHE A 132 12.95 -9.74 9.53
C PHE A 132 14.16 -10.05 10.43
N TYR A 133 14.14 -11.15 11.19
CA TYR A 133 15.29 -11.49 12.05
C TYR A 133 16.54 -11.98 11.29
N GLN A 134 16.38 -12.50 10.06
CA GLN A 134 17.46 -13.08 9.25
C GLN A 134 18.17 -12.09 8.32
N TYR A 135 17.64 -10.88 8.12
CA TYR A 135 18.22 -9.92 7.18
C TYR A 135 19.47 -9.20 7.72
N ARG A 136 20.49 -9.03 6.86
CA ARG A 136 21.73 -8.32 7.19
C ARG A 136 21.49 -6.81 7.21
N MET A 137 21.99 -6.15 8.24
CA MET A 137 21.96 -4.69 8.31
C MET A 137 22.71 -4.08 7.12
N MET A 138 22.12 -3.05 6.52
CA MET A 138 22.71 -2.25 5.46
C MET A 138 23.06 -0.87 6.02
N ASN A 139 24.17 -0.29 5.56
CA ASN A 139 24.46 1.11 5.87
C ASN A 139 23.54 1.97 5.00
N VAL A 140 22.64 2.71 5.65
CA VAL A 140 21.67 3.59 5.00
C VAL A 140 21.92 5.02 5.48
N THR A 141 21.83 5.96 4.55
CA THR A 141 21.71 7.38 4.86
C THR A 141 20.30 7.80 4.44
N ALA A 142 19.54 8.34 5.37
CA ALA A 142 18.18 8.83 5.16
C ALA A 142 18.11 10.30 5.57
N GLN A 143 17.39 11.10 4.80
CA GLN A 143 17.28 12.53 5.02
C GLN A 143 15.90 13.03 4.64
N SER A 144 15.41 14.03 5.36
CA SER A 144 14.23 14.82 5.05
C SER A 144 14.54 16.30 5.28
N ALA A 145 13.57 17.20 5.08
CA ALA A 145 13.74 18.62 5.34
C ALA A 145 14.14 18.95 6.79
N GLY A 146 13.74 18.12 7.76
CA GLY A 146 13.93 18.40 9.19
C GLY A 146 14.82 17.42 9.95
N TRP A 147 15.26 16.34 9.32
CA TRP A 147 16.09 15.33 10.00
C TRP A 147 17.01 14.60 9.04
N GLN A 148 18.13 14.14 9.57
CA GLN A 148 19.07 13.27 8.89
C GLN A 148 19.43 12.11 9.81
N TRP A 149 19.55 10.92 9.23
CA TRP A 149 19.94 9.71 9.93
C TRP A 149 20.95 8.94 9.08
N GLN A 150 21.99 8.42 9.72
CA GLN A 150 22.96 7.55 9.07
C GLN A 150 23.32 6.41 10.00
N GLY A 151 23.29 5.18 9.48
CA GLY A 151 23.68 4.03 10.26
C GLY A 151 23.31 2.70 9.64
N LYS A 152 23.47 1.66 10.45
CA LYS A 152 23.09 0.30 10.11
C LYS A 152 21.60 0.12 10.35
N LEU A 153 20.85 -0.03 9.27
CA LEU A 153 19.42 -0.23 9.29
C LEU A 153 19.09 -1.65 8.83
N ARG A 154 18.10 -2.26 9.49
CA ARG A 154 17.59 -3.58 9.11
C ARG A 154 16.38 -3.50 8.18
N SER A 155 15.44 -2.61 8.50
CA SER A 155 14.25 -2.28 7.71
C SER A 155 13.82 -0.86 8.05
N MET A 156 13.22 -0.19 7.07
CA MET A 156 12.65 1.14 7.18
C MET A 156 11.30 1.11 6.49
N ALA A 157 10.26 1.53 7.20
CA ALA A 157 8.92 1.68 6.66
C ALA A 157 8.59 3.17 6.52
N LEU A 158 8.09 3.56 5.35
CA LEU A 158 7.49 4.87 5.08
C LEU A 158 5.99 4.63 4.93
N ALA A 159 5.19 5.24 5.80
CA ALA A 159 3.77 4.93 5.95
C ALA A 159 2.88 6.17 5.79
N ILE A 160 1.84 6.03 4.98
CA ILE A 160 0.67 6.91 4.90
C ILE A 160 -0.50 6.26 5.64
N GLY A 161 -0.70 4.96 5.44
CA GLY A 161 -1.71 4.17 6.12
C GLY A 161 -1.20 3.55 7.42
N LYS A 162 -2.14 3.16 8.28
CA LYS A 162 -1.84 2.62 9.63
C LYS A 162 -1.46 1.14 9.61
N TYR A 163 -2.11 0.38 8.74
CA TYR A 163 -2.05 -1.08 8.72
C TYR A 163 -1.26 -1.59 7.52
N TYR A 164 -0.48 -2.65 7.69
CA TYR A 164 0.25 -3.31 6.62
C TYR A 164 0.39 -4.81 6.91
N GLY A 165 0.41 -5.66 5.89
CA GLY A 165 0.66 -7.08 6.05
C GLY A 165 -0.44 -7.84 6.81
N HIS A 166 -1.71 -7.65 6.44
CA HIS A 166 -2.91 -8.30 7.00
C HIS A 166 -3.39 -7.78 8.37
N GLY A 167 -3.11 -6.51 8.67
CA GLY A 167 -3.61 -5.84 9.88
C GLY A 167 -2.53 -5.57 10.92
N LEU A 168 -1.25 -5.72 10.61
CA LEU A 168 -0.18 -5.24 11.48
C LEU A 168 -0.22 -3.71 11.50
N CYS A 169 -0.46 -3.12 12.67
CA CYS A 169 -0.40 -1.67 12.83
C CYS A 169 1.07 -1.25 12.90
N VAL A 170 1.59 -0.68 11.80
CA VAL A 170 3.01 -0.30 11.67
C VAL A 170 3.21 1.19 11.97
N ALA A 171 2.18 2.01 11.75
CA ALA A 171 2.21 3.43 12.01
C ALA A 171 0.88 3.89 12.66
N PRO A 172 0.71 3.73 13.98
CA PRO A 172 -0.56 4.03 14.64
C PRO A 172 -0.97 5.50 14.53
N ASP A 173 0.03 6.39 14.49
CA ASP A 173 -0.13 7.84 14.41
C ASP A 173 -0.27 8.36 12.96
N ALA A 174 -0.30 7.48 11.97
CA ALA A 174 -0.42 7.89 10.57
C ALA A 174 -1.80 8.52 10.30
N ILE A 175 -1.79 9.69 9.67
CA ILE A 175 -2.98 10.43 9.24
C ILE A 175 -2.96 10.42 7.71
N LEU A 176 -4.08 10.01 7.10
CA LEU A 176 -4.14 9.76 5.66
C LEU A 176 -4.09 11.05 4.82
N ASP A 177 -4.33 12.22 5.41
CA ASP A 177 -4.39 13.55 4.77
C ASP A 177 -3.51 14.59 5.50
N ALA A 178 -2.33 14.16 5.96
CA ALA A 178 -1.44 14.99 6.78
C ALA A 178 -0.63 16.01 5.98
N ALA A 179 -0.44 15.80 4.67
CA ALA A 179 0.32 16.70 3.81
C ALA A 179 -0.53 17.94 3.47
N SER A 180 -0.44 18.97 4.32
CA SER A 180 -0.99 20.31 4.07
C SER A 180 0.04 21.23 3.41
#